data_AF-A0A925JB53-F1
#
_entry.id   AF-A0A925JB53-F1
#
_cell.length_a   1.000
_cell.length_b   1.000
_cell.length_c   1.000
_cell.angle_alpha   90.00
_cell.angle_beta   90.00
_cell.angle_gamma   90.00
#
_symmetry.space_group_name_H-M   'P 1'
#
loop_
_entity.id
_entity.type
_entity.pdbx_description
1 polymer ?
#
loop_
_entity_poly.entity_id
_entity_poly.type
_entity_poly.pdbx_seq_one_letter_code
_entity_poly.pdbx_strand_id
1 'polypeptide(L)'
;ILNDWKTETNGVRTAGWFQQFDLPNQNVKVFFVPVRHWSRRGLFDMNKRLWGGYVIQSDTATIYFGGDSGYGRHYKEVGELFTKIDYFLIGIGAYEPRWFMEANHNSPGDAIKAFQDSGAKTMVPMHFGRFNLSDEPPNEPLRALLEEAGELSLTDKIKVLTINESLEIK
;
A
#
# COMPACT_ATOMS: atom_id res chain seq x y z
N ILE A 1 -8.24 -15.90 16.52
CA ILE A 1 -8.75 -14.53 16.31
C ILE A 1 -9.76 -14.49 15.17
N LEU A 2 -9.38 -14.50 13.89
CA LEU A 2 -10.38 -14.39 12.81
C LEU A 2 -11.37 -15.57 12.75
N ASN A 3 -10.92 -16.79 13.05
CA ASN A 3 -11.81 -17.95 13.16
C ASN A 3 -12.87 -17.80 14.26
N ASP A 4 -12.56 -17.05 15.32
CA ASP A 4 -13.46 -16.85 16.46
C ASP A 4 -14.52 -15.77 16.16
N TRP A 5 -14.33 -15.03 15.05
CA TRP A 5 -15.24 -13.98 14.57
C TRP A 5 -15.98 -14.41 13.30
N LYS A 6 -15.92 -15.70 12.94
CA LYS A 6 -16.58 -16.23 11.75
C LYS A 6 -18.10 -16.14 11.89
N THR A 7 -18.72 -15.51 10.91
CA THR A 7 -20.10 -15.80 10.50
C THR A 7 -20.08 -16.91 9.44
N GLU A 8 -21.21 -17.58 9.19
CA GLU A 8 -21.35 -18.65 8.18
C GLU A 8 -20.93 -18.22 6.76
N THR A 9 -20.81 -16.91 6.51
CA THR A 9 -20.58 -16.30 5.21
C THR A 9 -19.11 -16.06 4.84
N ASN A 10 -18.14 -16.19 5.76
CA ASN A 10 -16.74 -15.79 5.51
C ASN A 10 -15.74 -16.95 5.67
N GLY A 11 -15.23 -17.47 4.55
CA GLY A 11 -14.07 -18.38 4.54
C GLY A 11 -12.79 -17.64 4.87
N VAL A 12 -12.00 -18.13 5.83
CA VAL A 12 -10.68 -17.58 6.18
C VAL A 12 -9.60 -18.34 5.42
N ARG A 13 -8.71 -17.62 4.73
CA ARG A 13 -7.53 -18.17 4.06
C ARG A 13 -6.27 -17.49 4.57
N THR A 14 -5.21 -18.26 4.78
CA THR A 14 -3.88 -17.77 5.12
C THR A 14 -2.99 -17.80 3.87
N ALA A 15 -2.11 -16.80 3.74
CA ALA A 15 -1.20 -16.69 2.61
C ALA A 15 0.21 -16.29 3.04
N GLY A 16 1.21 -16.84 2.37
CA GLY A 16 2.58 -16.32 2.36
C GLY A 16 2.76 -15.27 1.26
N TRP A 17 3.88 -14.54 1.28
CA TRP A 17 4.21 -13.62 0.20
C TRP A 17 4.33 -14.34 -1.15
N PHE A 18 3.90 -13.65 -2.20
CA PHE A 18 3.72 -14.10 -3.58
C PHE A 18 2.72 -15.24 -3.77
N GLN A 19 1.99 -15.63 -2.72
CA GLN A 19 0.92 -16.61 -2.86
C GLN A 19 -0.32 -15.96 -3.49
N GLN A 20 -0.85 -16.60 -4.54
CA GLN A 20 -2.15 -16.28 -5.11
C GLN A 20 -3.26 -16.90 -4.24
N PHE A 21 -4.35 -16.16 -4.02
CA PHE A 21 -5.55 -16.71 -3.42
C PHE A 21 -6.34 -17.52 -4.46
N ASP A 22 -6.86 -18.67 -4.01
CA ASP A 22 -7.81 -19.47 -4.78
C ASP A 22 -9.22 -18.90 -4.58
N LEU A 23 -9.71 -18.18 -5.59
CA LEU A 23 -11.01 -17.49 -5.58
C LEU A 23 -12.01 -18.20 -6.50
N PRO A 24 -13.31 -18.26 -6.13
CA PRO A 24 -14.33 -18.84 -7.00
C PRO A 24 -14.44 -18.14 -8.36
N ASN A 25 -14.24 -16.82 -8.40
CA ASN A 25 -14.19 -16.04 -9.62
C ASN A 25 -12.75 -15.97 -10.15
N GLN A 26 -12.49 -16.62 -11.28
CA GLN A 26 -11.16 -16.68 -11.89
C GLN A 26 -10.79 -15.42 -12.69
N ASN A 27 -11.75 -14.50 -12.93
CA ASN A 27 -11.49 -13.22 -13.62
C ASN A 27 -10.79 -12.20 -12.73
N VAL A 28 -10.65 -12.49 -11.43
CA VAL A 28 -9.89 -11.66 -10.50
C VAL A 28 -8.85 -12.53 -9.82
N LYS A 29 -7.59 -12.16 -9.95
CA LYS A 29 -6.47 -12.78 -9.25
C LYS A 29 -6.00 -11.85 -8.15
N VAL A 30 -5.85 -12.39 -6.96
CA VAL A 30 -5.33 -11.64 -5.81
C VAL A 30 -4.06 -12.33 -5.33
N PHE A 31 -3.00 -11.56 -5.17
CA PHE A 31 -1.70 -12.01 -4.68
C PHE A 31 -1.39 -11.27 -3.40
N PHE A 32 -0.93 -11.99 -2.37
CA PHE A 32 -0.36 -11.37 -1.18
C PHE A 32 1.10 -11.05 -1.45
N VAL A 33 1.54 -9.79 -1.31
CA VAL A 33 2.89 -9.35 -1.70
C VAL A 33 3.64 -8.75 -0.51
N PRO A 34 4.99 -8.80 -0.51
CA PRO A 34 5.79 -8.27 0.60
C PRO A 34 5.64 -6.76 0.74
N VAL A 35 5.69 -6.30 1.99
CA VAL A 35 5.88 -4.90 2.38
C VAL A 35 6.87 -4.86 3.55
N ARG A 36 7.47 -3.69 3.81
CA ARG A 36 8.44 -3.52 4.90
C ARG A 36 7.75 -2.95 6.14
N HIS A 37 7.26 -3.83 7.00
CA HIS A 37 6.55 -3.46 8.23
C HIS A 37 6.68 -4.54 9.31
N TRP A 38 5.82 -4.52 10.32
CA TRP A 38 5.77 -5.47 11.45
C TRP A 38 4.32 -5.72 11.89
N SER A 39 4.10 -6.62 12.86
CA SER A 39 2.76 -6.82 13.42
C SER A 39 2.78 -7.03 14.94
N ARG A 40 1.77 -6.50 15.64
CA ARG A 40 1.59 -6.70 17.09
C ARG A 40 0.16 -6.35 17.50
N ARG A 41 -0.40 -7.08 18.47
CA ARG A 41 -1.68 -6.74 19.12
C ARG A 41 -1.63 -6.86 20.64
N GLY A 42 -0.73 -7.69 21.17
CA GLY A 42 -0.52 -7.91 22.60
C GLY A 42 0.94 -7.76 23.00
N LEU A 43 1.24 -8.11 24.25
CA LEU A 43 2.59 -7.91 24.79
C LEU A 43 3.62 -8.88 24.18
N PHE A 44 3.21 -10.12 23.85
CA PHE A 44 4.11 -11.22 23.46
C PHE A 44 3.81 -11.80 22.06
N ASP A 45 3.28 -10.99 21.15
CA ASP A 45 2.85 -11.45 19.82
C ASP A 45 3.46 -10.68 18.65
N MET A 46 4.56 -9.97 18.91
CA MET A 46 5.33 -9.29 17.88
C MET A 46 5.71 -10.27 16.76
N ASN A 47 5.37 -9.90 15.53
CA ASN A 47 5.67 -10.62 14.29
C ASN A 47 5.17 -12.08 14.23
N LYS A 48 4.20 -12.46 15.08
CA LYS A 48 3.56 -13.78 14.99
C LYS A 48 2.60 -13.91 13.80
N ARG A 49 2.26 -12.81 13.12
CA ARG A 49 1.44 -12.79 11.91
C ARG A 49 2.15 -11.99 10.83
N LEU A 50 2.04 -12.47 9.60
CA LEU A 50 2.65 -11.82 8.47
C LEU A 50 1.90 -10.53 8.13
N TRP A 51 2.65 -9.53 7.66
CA TRP A 51 2.16 -8.27 7.09
C TRP A 51 2.39 -8.30 5.58
N GLY A 52 1.72 -7.44 4.82
CA GLY A 52 1.84 -7.44 3.38
C GLY A 52 0.91 -6.44 2.72
N GLY A 53 1.08 -6.33 1.41
CA GLY A 53 0.20 -5.64 0.49
C GLY A 53 -0.53 -6.65 -0.39
N TYR A 54 -1.25 -6.14 -1.37
CA TYR A 54 -1.95 -6.97 -2.34
C TYR A 54 -1.71 -6.49 -3.76
N VAL A 55 -1.56 -7.42 -4.70
CA VAL A 55 -1.77 -7.14 -6.12
C VAL A 55 -3.09 -7.78 -6.53
N ILE A 56 -4.00 -6.98 -7.08
CA ILE A 56 -5.32 -7.39 -7.53
C ILE A 56 -5.36 -7.18 -9.04
N GLN A 57 -5.48 -8.26 -9.80
CA GLN A 57 -5.52 -8.22 -11.26
C GLN A 57 -6.88 -8.66 -11.75
N SER A 58 -7.50 -7.84 -12.60
CA SER A 58 -8.62 -8.21 -13.44
C SER A 58 -8.20 -8.21 -14.91
N ASP A 59 -9.15 -8.49 -15.81
CA ASP A 59 -8.94 -8.35 -17.25
C ASP A 59 -8.75 -6.89 -17.69
N THR A 60 -9.20 -5.92 -16.88
CA THR A 60 -9.17 -4.49 -17.23
C THR A 60 -8.07 -3.72 -16.51
N ALA A 61 -7.73 -4.10 -15.28
CA ALA A 61 -6.77 -3.33 -14.48
C ALA A 61 -6.00 -4.19 -13.48
N THR A 62 -4.79 -3.71 -13.16
CA THR A 62 -4.01 -4.19 -12.02
C THR A 62 -3.86 -3.11 -10.97
N ILE A 63 -4.26 -3.42 -9.74
CA ILE A 63 -4.13 -2.56 -8.57
C ILE A 63 -3.06 -3.15 -7.67
N TYR A 64 -2.08 -2.35 -7.30
CA TYR A 64 -1.14 -2.64 -6.24
C TYR A 64 -1.53 -1.85 -4.99
N PHE A 65 -1.90 -2.54 -3.92
CA PHE A 65 -2.09 -1.99 -2.60
C PHE A 65 -0.81 -2.20 -1.78
N GLY A 66 -0.05 -1.13 -1.56
CA GLY A 66 1.25 -1.15 -0.88
C GLY A 66 1.21 -1.32 0.64
N GLY A 67 0.01 -1.40 1.23
CA GLY A 67 -0.16 -1.53 2.67
C GLY A 67 0.47 -0.38 3.46
N ASP A 68 0.76 -0.65 4.73
CA ASP A 68 1.64 0.19 5.55
C ASP A 68 3.07 -0.34 5.43
N SER A 69 4.02 0.52 5.09
CA SER A 69 5.35 0.08 4.66
C SER A 69 6.35 1.22 4.66
N GLY A 70 7.61 0.91 4.99
CA GLY A 70 8.77 1.74 4.68
C GLY A 70 9.32 1.43 3.29
N TYR A 71 10.21 2.28 2.80
CA TYR A 71 10.82 2.09 1.49
C TYR A 71 11.77 0.87 1.46
N GLY A 72 11.83 0.18 0.32
CA GLY A 72 12.78 -0.89 0.07
C GLY A 72 12.60 -1.56 -1.29
N ARG A 73 13.50 -2.51 -1.61
CA ARG A 73 13.57 -3.21 -2.91
C ARG A 73 12.30 -3.96 -3.33
N HIS A 74 11.43 -4.28 -2.38
CA HIS A 74 10.21 -5.04 -2.64
C HIS A 74 9.28 -4.34 -3.64
N TYR A 75 9.25 -3.00 -3.69
CA TYR A 75 8.46 -2.27 -4.68
C TYR A 75 8.91 -2.57 -6.11
N LYS A 76 10.22 -2.55 -6.34
CA LYS A 76 10.82 -2.91 -7.62
C LYS A 76 10.61 -4.39 -7.96
N GLU A 77 10.82 -5.28 -6.99
CA GLU A 77 10.59 -6.73 -7.17
C GLU A 77 9.13 -7.02 -7.55
N VAL A 78 8.16 -6.33 -6.94
CA VAL A 78 6.73 -6.42 -7.31
C VAL A 78 6.50 -5.85 -8.72
N GLY A 79 7.06 -4.68 -9.06
CA GLY A 79 6.95 -4.10 -10.40
C GLY A 79 7.54 -4.97 -11.52
N GLU A 80 8.62 -5.69 -11.24
CA GLU A 80 9.25 -6.64 -12.16
C GLU A 80 8.39 -7.89 -12.40
N LEU A 81 7.70 -8.37 -11.36
CA LEU A 81 6.79 -9.52 -11.45
C LEU A 81 5.44 -9.16 -12.08
N PHE A 82 4.91 -7.97 -11.75
CA PHE A 82 3.61 -7.49 -12.20
C PHE A 82 3.80 -6.31 -13.16
N THR A 83 4.24 -6.59 -14.39
CA THR A 83 4.74 -5.58 -15.35
C THR A 83 3.72 -4.55 -15.87
N LYS A 84 2.45 -4.62 -15.45
CA LYS A 84 1.38 -3.71 -15.90
C LYS A 84 0.51 -3.26 -14.72
N ILE A 85 1.08 -2.51 -13.78
CA ILE A 85 0.31 -1.92 -12.66
C ILE A 85 -0.34 -0.62 -13.13
N ASP A 86 -1.67 -0.54 -13.05
CA ASP A 86 -2.40 0.66 -13.43
C ASP A 86 -2.52 1.64 -12.25
N TYR A 87 -2.78 1.11 -11.06
CA TYR A 87 -2.97 1.91 -9.84
C TYR A 87 -2.11 1.39 -8.71
N PHE A 88 -1.40 2.30 -8.04
CA PHE A 88 -0.63 2.00 -6.85
C PHE A 88 -1.10 2.84 -5.65
N LEU A 89 -1.70 2.16 -4.67
CA LEU A 89 -2.15 2.77 -3.42
C LEU A 89 -1.01 2.65 -2.40
N ILE A 90 -0.56 3.78 -1.87
CA ILE A 90 0.63 3.83 -1.00
C ILE A 90 0.48 4.87 0.11
N GLY A 91 0.91 4.50 1.33
CA GLY A 91 0.94 5.39 2.48
C GLY A 91 1.95 6.53 2.32
N ILE A 92 1.57 7.75 2.70
CA ILE A 92 2.47 8.92 2.68
C ILE A 92 2.59 9.62 4.05
N GLY A 93 1.84 9.17 5.06
CA GLY A 93 1.84 9.69 6.43
C GLY A 93 2.41 8.68 7.42
N ALA A 94 2.42 9.05 8.70
CA ALA A 94 3.03 8.31 9.80
C ALA A 94 4.55 8.16 9.68
N TYR A 95 5.28 9.21 9.29
CA TYR A 95 6.67 9.06 8.84
C TYR A 95 7.71 9.84 9.67
N GLU A 96 7.30 10.72 10.58
CA GLU A 96 8.22 11.40 11.51
C GLU A 96 8.16 10.82 12.94
N PRO A 97 9.28 10.79 13.70
CA PRO A 97 10.61 11.21 13.29
C PRO A 97 11.29 10.17 12.38
N ARG A 98 11.95 10.60 11.30
CA ARG A 98 12.54 9.71 10.28
C ARG A 98 13.40 8.58 10.84
N TRP A 99 14.28 8.86 11.80
CA TRP A 99 15.19 7.87 12.39
C TRP A 99 14.47 6.66 13.02
N PHE A 100 13.21 6.84 13.42
CA PHE A 100 12.39 5.81 14.04
C PHE A 100 11.40 5.19 13.03
N MET A 101 10.76 6.03 12.22
CA MET A 101 9.64 5.61 11.37
C MET A 101 10.06 5.08 9.99
N GLU A 102 11.20 5.51 9.44
CA GLU A 102 11.67 5.16 8.09
C GLU A 102 11.70 3.65 7.81
N ALA A 103 12.03 2.86 8.83
CA ALA A 103 12.09 1.41 8.68
C ALA A 103 10.73 0.77 8.36
N ASN A 104 9.61 1.46 8.63
CA ASN A 104 8.27 0.92 8.62
C ASN A 104 7.23 1.80 7.89
N HIS A 105 7.54 3.07 7.61
CA HIS A 105 6.64 4.02 6.96
C HIS A 105 7.38 4.88 5.92
N ASN A 106 6.76 5.03 4.75
CA ASN A 106 7.22 5.91 3.69
C ASN A 106 6.99 7.38 4.05
N SER A 107 7.99 8.22 3.80
CA SER A 107 7.73 9.65 3.60
C SER A 107 7.07 9.89 2.23
N PRO A 108 6.57 11.11 1.96
CA PRO A 108 6.13 11.50 0.62
C PRO A 108 7.17 11.20 -0.48
N GLY A 109 8.44 11.51 -0.27
CA GLY A 109 9.50 11.24 -1.25
C GLY A 109 9.86 9.76 -1.39
N ASP A 110 9.78 8.99 -0.31
CA ASP A 110 9.87 7.52 -0.39
C ASP A 110 8.73 6.94 -1.24
N ALA A 111 7.52 7.51 -1.10
CA ALA A 111 6.35 7.07 -1.84
C ALA A 111 6.45 7.41 -3.34
N ILE A 112 7.06 8.54 -3.71
CA ILE A 112 7.39 8.87 -5.11
C ILE A 112 8.40 7.87 -5.69
N LYS A 113 9.48 7.56 -4.95
CA LYS A 113 10.47 6.56 -5.38
C LYS A 113 9.83 5.18 -5.55
N ALA A 114 9.03 4.75 -4.57
CA ALA A 114 8.29 3.50 -4.63
C ALA A 114 7.34 3.45 -5.83
N PHE A 115 6.65 4.55 -6.14
CA PHE A 115 5.80 4.66 -7.31
C PHE A 115 6.58 4.47 -8.61
N GLN A 116 7.74 5.13 -8.76
CA GLN A 116 8.62 4.95 -9.92
C GLN A 116 9.14 3.51 -10.03
N ASP A 117 9.62 2.93 -8.92
CA ASP A 117 10.15 1.57 -8.87
C ASP A 117 9.11 0.50 -9.18
N SER A 118 7.85 0.73 -8.79
CA SER A 118 6.74 -0.18 -9.07
C SER A 118 6.35 -0.23 -10.55
N GLY A 119 6.73 0.79 -11.34
CA GLY A 119 6.29 0.94 -12.73
C GLY A 119 4.80 1.23 -12.90
N ALA A 120 4.10 1.62 -11.82
CA ALA A 120 2.68 1.92 -11.88
C ALA A 120 2.37 3.18 -12.71
N LYS A 121 1.19 3.21 -13.33
CA LYS A 121 0.75 4.36 -14.15
C LYS A 121 0.23 5.51 -13.30
N THR A 122 -0.55 5.19 -12.26
CA THR A 122 -1.21 6.16 -11.37
C THR A 122 -0.93 5.83 -9.92
N MET A 123 -0.51 6.83 -9.14
CA MET A 123 -0.36 6.76 -7.70
C MET A 123 -1.63 7.28 -7.02
N VAL A 124 -2.12 6.57 -6.01
CA VAL A 124 -3.23 7.00 -5.15
C VAL A 124 -2.70 7.08 -3.71
N PRO A 125 -2.37 8.27 -3.21
CA PRO A 125 -1.84 8.40 -1.85
C PRO A 125 -2.92 8.05 -0.81
N MET A 126 -2.50 7.41 0.28
CA MET A 126 -3.35 7.05 1.41
C MET A 126 -2.58 7.20 2.75
N HIS A 127 -3.22 6.82 3.85
CA HIS A 127 -2.60 6.85 5.20
C HIS A 127 -2.14 8.23 5.69
N PHE A 128 -2.85 9.30 5.29
CA PHE A 128 -2.62 10.67 5.77
C PHE A 128 -3.95 11.36 6.12
N GLY A 129 -3.89 12.45 6.89
CA GLY A 129 -5.03 13.34 7.14
C GLY A 129 -6.18 12.79 8.01
N ARG A 130 -6.04 11.59 8.60
CA ARG A 130 -7.11 10.96 9.41
C ARG A 130 -6.77 10.80 10.89
N PHE A 131 -5.61 10.23 11.21
CA PHE A 131 -5.16 9.98 12.58
C PHE A 131 -3.80 10.63 12.80
N ASN A 132 -3.57 11.15 14.01
CA ASN A 132 -2.27 11.61 14.43
C ASN A 132 -1.49 10.43 15.03
N LEU A 133 -0.55 9.87 14.26
CA LEU A 133 0.19 8.64 14.60
C LEU A 133 1.71 8.88 14.77
N SER A 134 2.16 10.12 14.60
CA SER A 134 3.56 10.50 14.37
C SER A 134 3.72 12.01 14.50
N ASP A 135 4.95 12.50 14.35
CA ASP A 135 5.27 13.91 14.66
C ASP A 135 5.06 14.88 13.48
N GLU A 136 4.68 14.41 12.28
CA GLU A 136 4.41 15.32 11.16
C GLU A 136 3.05 16.05 11.28
N PRO A 137 2.95 17.32 10.80
CA PRO A 137 1.67 18.01 10.76
C PRO A 137 0.66 17.32 9.81
N PRO A 138 -0.64 17.22 10.14
CA PRO A 138 -1.60 16.43 9.36
C PRO A 138 -1.74 16.75 7.86
N ASN A 139 -1.53 18.02 7.48
CA ASN A 139 -1.63 18.48 6.09
C ASN A 139 -0.28 18.45 5.34
N GLU A 140 0.81 18.21 6.06
CA GLU A 140 2.17 18.23 5.51
C GLU A 140 2.39 17.10 4.49
N PRO A 141 1.98 15.84 4.73
CA PRO A 141 2.27 14.73 3.82
C PRO A 141 1.82 14.98 2.39
N LEU A 142 0.56 15.41 2.22
CA LEU A 142 -0.02 15.65 0.90
C LEU A 142 0.64 16.85 0.22
N ARG A 143 0.93 17.91 0.98
CA ARG A 143 1.61 19.10 0.46
C ARG A 143 2.99 18.75 -0.08
N ALA A 144 3.80 18.05 0.70
CA ALA A 144 5.15 17.63 0.30
C ALA A 144 5.13 16.68 -0.90
N LEU A 145 4.17 15.73 -0.93
CA LEU A 145 4.00 14.84 -2.09
C LEU A 145 3.74 15.61 -3.38
N LEU A 146 2.80 16.56 -3.35
CA LEU A 146 2.41 17.32 -4.54
C LEU A 146 3.49 18.29 -5.00
N GLU A 147 4.27 18.84 -4.06
CA GLU A 147 5.45 19.67 -4.34
C GLU A 147 6.50 18.86 -5.11
N GLU A 148 6.92 17.71 -4.58
CA GLU A 148 7.90 16.82 -5.22
C GLU A 148 7.38 16.24 -6.55
N ALA A 149 6.10 15.85 -6.61
CA ALA A 149 5.49 15.41 -7.86
C ALA A 149 5.48 16.52 -8.92
N GLY A 150 5.30 17.78 -8.53
CA GLY A 150 5.38 18.94 -9.41
C GLY A 150 6.79 19.14 -9.98
N GLU A 151 7.82 19.06 -9.14
CA GLU A 151 9.23 19.16 -9.55
C GLU A 151 9.62 18.08 -10.55
N LEU A 152 9.05 16.87 -10.41
CA LEU A 152 9.32 15.72 -11.26
C LEU A 152 8.35 15.59 -12.45
N SER A 153 7.43 16.55 -12.66
CA SER A 153 6.40 16.47 -13.71
C SER A 153 5.54 15.20 -13.65
N LEU A 154 5.22 14.76 -12.42
CA LEU A 154 4.40 13.58 -12.13
C LEU A 154 2.97 13.92 -11.68
N THR A 155 2.61 15.20 -11.56
CA THR A 155 1.31 15.64 -11.03
C THR A 155 0.12 14.94 -11.68
N ASP A 156 0.12 14.76 -13.00
CA ASP A 156 -0.97 14.09 -13.74
C ASP A 156 -1.10 12.59 -13.44
N LYS A 157 -0.10 12.01 -12.78
CA LYS A 157 -0.08 10.61 -12.33
C LYS A 157 -0.50 10.45 -10.88
N ILE A 158 -0.69 11.54 -10.13
CA ILE A 158 -1.13 11.49 -8.73
C ILE A 158 -2.64 11.71 -8.66
N LYS A 159 -3.38 10.66 -8.33
CA LYS A 159 -4.83 10.75 -8.11
C LYS A 159 -5.13 10.86 -6.63
N VAL A 160 -5.25 12.10 -6.15
CA VAL A 160 -5.73 12.39 -4.80
C VAL A 160 -7.24 12.14 -4.73
N LEU A 161 -7.67 11.39 -3.72
CA LEU A 161 -9.08 11.13 -3.43
C LEU A 161 -9.45 11.73 -2.09
N THR A 162 -10.63 12.34 -2.02
CA THR A 162 -11.23 12.73 -0.73
C THR A 162 -11.90 11.52 -0.05
N ILE A 163 -12.19 11.63 1.25
CA ILE A 163 -12.85 10.55 1.98
C ILE A 163 -14.22 10.27 1.35
N ASN A 164 -14.46 9.02 0.97
CA ASN A 164 -15.64 8.51 0.25
C ASN A 164 -15.75 8.91 -1.23
N GLU A 165 -14.74 9.58 -1.81
CA GLU A 165 -14.66 9.73 -3.26
C GLU A 165 -14.38 8.37 -3.91
N SER A 166 -15.07 8.10 -5.02
CA SER A 166 -14.88 6.88 -5.80
C SER A 166 -14.06 7.17 -7.05
N LEU A 167 -13.18 6.23 -7.39
CA LEU A 167 -12.44 6.22 -8.64
C LEU A 167 -12.96 5.08 -9.51
N GLU A 168 -13.56 5.42 -10.65
CA GLU A 168 -13.90 4.42 -11.66
C GLU A 168 -12.63 3.96 -12.38
N ILE A 169 -12.46 2.64 -12.42
CA ILE A 169 -11.34 1.96 -13.07
C ILE A 169 -11.81 1.54 -14.46
N LYS A 170 -11.06 1.93 -15.49
CA LYS A 170 -11.35 1.63 -16.90
C LYS A 170 -10.62 0.39 -17.36
#